data_AF-A0A0M3J1U0-F1
#
_entry.id   AF-A0A0M3J1U0-F1
#
_cell.length_a   1.000
_cell.length_b   1.000
_cell.length_c   1.000
_cell.angle_alpha   90.00
_cell.angle_beta   90.00
_cell.angle_gamma   90.00
#
_symmetry.space_group_name_H-M   'P 1'
#
loop_
_entity.id
_entity.type
_entity.pdbx_description
1 polymer ?
#
loop_
_entity_poly.entity_id
_entity_poly.type
_entity_poly.pdbx_seq_one_letter_code
_entity_poly.pdbx_strand_id
1 'polypeptide(L)'
;MLEHRYYGESWPTPDQSTENLKWLTSQQALADLAQFIMTMNKERNLVNPQWITFGGSYPGMLSAWFRQFYPELSVGALASSAPIGAKVDFYEYLIVVANSLRFFNPKCADNVGKAFDEMHKLSLTQEGRQNLTKIFTLKPEWTARSTITDIDMQNFFSNIYGNFQGAVQYNNDNSGKHAIGGGINDVCKYMVNNAKTPIENVADVNAYIATFWDGYFNYTDNRYQNYVDYLKDITAMSASRSWTYQTCNEFGFFQSTDIGKNMFGAPTPVNFFIDTCRDAFGPTFTPKFVYEANEKSHNYYGGVEYYH
;
A
#
# COMPACT_ATOMS: atom_id res chain seq x y z
N MET A 1 -22.38 -4.37 8.90
CA MET A 1 -20.99 -4.38 8.42
C MET A 1 -20.57 -5.83 8.36
N LEU A 2 -20.00 -6.25 7.24
CA LEU A 2 -19.51 -7.62 7.05
C LEU A 2 -18.00 -7.55 6.93
N GLU A 3 -17.30 -8.34 7.74
CA GLU A 3 -15.85 -8.43 7.69
C GLU A 3 -15.41 -9.32 6.52
N HIS A 4 -14.31 -8.95 5.87
CA HIS A 4 -13.77 -9.68 4.73
C HIS A 4 -13.03 -10.94 5.21
N ARG A 5 -13.18 -12.07 4.51
CA ARG A 5 -12.38 -13.27 4.78
C ARG A 5 -10.88 -12.96 4.82
N TYR A 6 -10.14 -13.57 5.74
CA TYR A 6 -8.71 -13.36 5.97
C TYR A 6 -8.33 -11.96 6.50
N TYR A 7 -9.28 -11.24 7.10
CA TYR A 7 -9.04 -9.99 7.81
C TYR A 7 -9.75 -10.02 9.16
N GLY A 8 -9.18 -9.32 10.15
CA GLY A 8 -9.76 -9.19 11.49
C GLY A 8 -9.91 -10.55 12.18
N GLU A 9 -11.15 -10.94 12.45
CA GLU A 9 -11.50 -12.21 13.12
C GLU A 9 -12.01 -13.29 12.14
N SER A 10 -12.20 -12.94 10.87
CA SER A 10 -12.84 -13.79 9.85
C SER A 10 -11.86 -14.72 9.13
N TRP A 11 -11.45 -15.81 9.79
CA TRP A 11 -10.46 -16.76 9.28
C TRP A 11 -11.09 -18.11 8.87
N PRO A 12 -11.17 -18.44 7.57
CA PRO A 12 -11.70 -19.74 7.12
C PRO A 12 -10.67 -20.87 7.24
N THR A 13 -9.40 -20.56 7.53
CA THR A 13 -8.30 -21.53 7.64
C THR A 13 -7.47 -21.28 8.90
N PRO A 14 -6.73 -22.29 9.42
CA PRO A 14 -5.96 -22.16 10.66
C PRO A 14 -4.74 -21.23 10.58
N ASP A 15 -4.23 -20.95 9.37
CA ASP A 15 -3.08 -20.08 9.13
C ASP A 15 -3.19 -19.36 7.76
N GLN A 16 -2.20 -18.51 7.47
CA GLN A 16 -2.02 -17.78 6.22
C GLN A 16 -0.93 -18.41 5.33
N SER A 17 -0.76 -19.74 5.37
CA SER A 17 0.11 -20.43 4.39
C SER A 17 -0.38 -20.14 2.98
N THR A 18 0.52 -20.12 1.98
CA THR A 18 0.14 -19.84 0.59
C THR A 18 -0.92 -20.83 0.08
N GLU A 19 -0.87 -22.09 0.54
CA GLU A 19 -1.91 -23.09 0.22
C GLU A 19 -3.28 -22.70 0.77
N ASN A 20 -3.34 -22.15 1.98
CA ASN A 20 -4.58 -21.69 2.60
C ASN A 20 -5.06 -20.37 1.99
N LEU A 21 -4.16 -19.47 1.60
CA LEU A 21 -4.51 -18.19 0.97
C LEU A 21 -5.16 -18.34 -0.42
N LYS A 22 -5.16 -19.51 -1.04
CA LYS A 22 -5.86 -19.75 -2.32
C LYS A 22 -7.36 -19.40 -2.31
N TRP A 23 -7.98 -19.36 -1.11
CA TRP A 23 -9.39 -18.96 -0.94
C TRP A 23 -9.58 -17.46 -0.71
N LEU A 24 -8.50 -16.70 -0.54
CA LEU A 24 -8.50 -15.25 -0.48
C LEU A 24 -8.55 -14.68 -1.90
N THR A 25 -9.76 -14.60 -2.43
CA THR A 25 -10.04 -13.97 -3.74
C THR A 25 -11.24 -13.05 -3.63
N SER A 26 -11.27 -12.01 -4.47
CA SER A 26 -12.41 -11.10 -4.56
C SER A 26 -13.71 -11.81 -4.91
N GLN A 27 -13.69 -12.79 -5.83
CA GLN A 27 -14.89 -13.56 -6.20
C GLN A 27 -15.50 -14.28 -5.00
N GLN A 28 -14.64 -14.88 -4.19
CA GLN A 28 -15.04 -15.56 -2.98
C GLN A 28 -15.58 -14.59 -1.90
N ALA A 29 -14.96 -13.41 -1.76
CA ALA A 29 -15.47 -12.37 -0.86
C ALA A 29 -16.85 -11.83 -1.29
N LEU A 30 -17.09 -11.71 -2.61
CA LEU A 30 -18.41 -11.35 -3.14
C LEU A 30 -19.44 -12.45 -2.86
N ALA A 31 -19.05 -13.73 -2.96
CA ALA A 31 -19.92 -14.84 -2.61
C ALA A 31 -20.27 -14.86 -1.11
N ASP A 32 -19.33 -14.51 -0.22
CA ASP A 32 -19.61 -14.35 1.21
C ASP A 32 -20.64 -13.25 1.46
N LEU A 33 -20.52 -12.12 0.75
CA LEU A 33 -21.48 -11.02 0.86
C LEU A 33 -22.88 -11.45 0.39
N ALA A 34 -22.98 -12.22 -0.69
CA ALA A 34 -24.25 -12.79 -1.16
C ALA A 34 -24.86 -13.73 -0.11
N GLN A 35 -24.05 -14.65 0.41
CA GLN A 35 -24.48 -15.61 1.44
C GLN A 35 -24.92 -14.90 2.72
N PHE A 36 -24.22 -13.84 3.14
CA PHE A 36 -24.59 -13.00 4.26
C PHE A 36 -25.98 -12.37 4.06
N ILE A 37 -26.22 -11.71 2.91
CA ILE A 37 -27.51 -11.08 2.62
C ILE A 37 -28.65 -12.11 2.64
N MET A 38 -28.47 -13.25 1.97
CA MET A 38 -29.49 -14.32 1.94
C MET A 38 -29.78 -14.87 3.35
N THR A 39 -28.73 -15.07 4.15
CA THR A 39 -28.86 -15.56 5.53
C THR A 39 -29.58 -14.54 6.41
N MET A 40 -29.19 -13.26 6.35
CA MET A 40 -29.83 -12.20 7.11
C MET A 40 -31.31 -12.01 6.73
N ASN A 41 -31.63 -12.09 5.44
CA ASN A 41 -33.02 -12.03 4.98
C ASN A 41 -33.86 -13.15 5.59
N LYS A 42 -33.32 -14.39 5.60
CA LYS A 42 -33.98 -15.55 6.18
C LYS A 42 -34.12 -15.43 7.69
N GLU A 43 -33.04 -15.15 8.41
CA GLU A 43 -33.04 -15.10 9.88
C GLU A 43 -33.91 -13.96 10.44
N ARG A 44 -34.01 -12.85 9.69
CA ARG A 44 -34.83 -11.69 10.08
C ARG A 44 -36.23 -11.70 9.46
N ASN A 45 -36.59 -12.75 8.72
CA ASN A 45 -37.86 -12.87 8.00
C ASN A 45 -38.19 -11.64 7.13
N LEU A 46 -37.18 -11.09 6.44
CA LEU A 46 -37.36 -9.92 5.59
C LEU A 46 -38.06 -10.33 4.29
N VAL A 47 -39.16 -9.64 3.96
CA VAL A 47 -39.91 -9.84 2.71
C VAL A 47 -39.57 -8.71 1.76
N ASN A 48 -39.03 -9.04 0.58
CA ASN A 48 -38.58 -8.09 -0.45
C ASN A 48 -37.68 -6.94 0.08
N PRO A 49 -36.62 -7.23 0.86
CA PRO A 49 -35.74 -6.18 1.37
C PRO A 49 -34.96 -5.51 0.24
N GLN A 50 -34.68 -4.22 0.40
CA GLN A 50 -33.80 -3.47 -0.49
C GLN A 50 -32.44 -3.29 0.20
N TRP A 51 -31.41 -3.92 -0.36
CA TRP A 51 -30.04 -3.77 0.11
C TRP A 51 -29.26 -2.79 -0.77
N ILE A 52 -28.46 -1.94 -0.15
CA ILE A 52 -27.48 -1.09 -0.83
C ILE A 52 -26.11 -1.42 -0.23
N THR A 53 -25.13 -1.69 -1.08
CA THR A 53 -23.76 -1.97 -0.63
C THR A 53 -22.95 -0.68 -0.56
N PHE A 54 -22.06 -0.58 0.42
CA PHE A 54 -21.19 0.57 0.63
C PHE A 54 -19.75 0.09 0.79
N GLY A 55 -18.81 0.79 0.17
CA GLY A 55 -17.40 0.52 0.37
C GLY A 55 -16.52 1.69 -0.08
N GLY A 56 -15.37 1.81 0.57
CA GLY A 56 -14.29 2.73 0.21
C GLY A 56 -13.04 1.95 -0.21
N SER A 57 -12.24 2.45 -1.16
CA SER A 57 -11.01 1.75 -1.61
C SER A 57 -11.33 0.36 -2.20
N TYR A 58 -10.58 -0.69 -1.86
CA TYR A 58 -10.87 -2.06 -2.27
C TYR A 58 -12.30 -2.53 -1.93
N PRO A 59 -12.85 -2.30 -0.72
CA PRO A 59 -14.27 -2.49 -0.45
C PRO A 59 -15.22 -1.73 -1.39
N GLY A 60 -14.80 -0.58 -1.92
CA GLY A 60 -15.53 0.15 -2.96
C GLY A 60 -15.57 -0.64 -4.27
N MET A 61 -14.47 -1.28 -4.66
CA MET A 61 -14.44 -2.23 -5.79
C MET A 61 -15.41 -3.37 -5.55
N LEU A 62 -15.37 -4.00 -4.36
CA LEU A 62 -16.30 -5.05 -3.99
C LEU A 62 -17.76 -4.59 -4.03
N SER A 63 -18.07 -3.38 -3.59
CA SER A 63 -19.43 -2.82 -3.65
C SER A 63 -19.93 -2.68 -5.09
N ALA A 64 -19.11 -2.11 -5.98
CA ALA A 64 -19.43 -1.99 -7.40
C ALA A 64 -19.61 -3.36 -8.06
N TRP A 65 -18.67 -4.27 -7.82
CA TRP A 65 -18.70 -5.64 -8.37
C TRP A 65 -19.86 -6.46 -7.83
N PHE A 66 -20.24 -6.27 -6.57
CA PHE A 66 -21.40 -6.96 -6.00
C PHE A 66 -22.68 -6.55 -6.71
N ARG A 67 -22.87 -5.25 -6.97
CA ARG A 67 -24.02 -4.78 -7.76
C ARG A 67 -24.02 -5.33 -9.18
N GLN A 68 -22.85 -5.51 -9.79
CA GLN A 68 -22.72 -6.09 -11.14
C GLN A 68 -23.07 -7.59 -11.17
N PHE A 69 -22.52 -8.38 -10.24
CA PHE A 69 -22.60 -9.84 -10.28
C PHE A 69 -23.77 -10.44 -9.50
N TYR A 70 -24.33 -9.70 -8.54
CA TYR A 70 -25.49 -10.09 -7.74
C TYR A 70 -26.59 -9.01 -7.78
N PRO A 71 -27.06 -8.58 -8.97
CA PRO A 71 -28.03 -7.50 -9.10
C PRO A 71 -29.41 -7.83 -8.50
N GLU A 72 -29.71 -9.10 -8.27
CA GLU A 72 -30.89 -9.58 -7.57
C GLU A 72 -30.82 -9.41 -6.05
N LEU A 73 -29.61 -9.28 -5.48
CA LEU A 73 -29.40 -9.17 -4.02
C LEU A 73 -29.15 -7.73 -3.55
N SER A 74 -28.73 -6.82 -4.42
CA SER A 74 -28.47 -5.42 -4.07
C SER A 74 -29.11 -4.49 -5.09
N VAL A 75 -29.93 -3.53 -4.66
CA VAL A 75 -30.56 -2.56 -5.56
C VAL A 75 -29.64 -1.40 -5.96
N GLY A 76 -28.50 -1.25 -5.27
CA GLY A 76 -27.53 -0.19 -5.56
C GLY A 76 -26.20 -0.35 -4.82
N ALA A 77 -25.18 0.36 -5.28
CA ALA A 77 -23.86 0.36 -4.67
C ALA A 77 -23.31 1.79 -4.56
N LEU A 78 -22.72 2.11 -3.42
CA LEU A 78 -21.81 3.23 -3.26
C LEU A 78 -20.37 2.69 -3.26
N ALA A 79 -19.61 3.05 -4.30
CA ALA A 79 -18.22 2.65 -4.50
C ALA A 79 -17.31 3.88 -4.39
N SER A 80 -16.96 4.27 -3.17
CA SER A 80 -16.17 5.47 -2.91
C SER A 80 -14.68 5.21 -3.16
N SER A 81 -14.03 6.05 -3.95
CA SER A 81 -12.57 5.97 -4.19
C SER A 81 -12.09 4.57 -4.60
N ALA A 82 -12.90 3.85 -5.37
CA ALA A 82 -12.62 2.48 -5.79
C ALA A 82 -11.66 2.45 -6.98
N PRO A 83 -10.45 1.86 -6.88
CA PRO A 83 -9.54 1.75 -8.01
C PRO A 83 -9.94 0.57 -8.92
N ILE A 84 -11.06 0.69 -9.61
CA ILE A 84 -11.62 -0.37 -10.48
C ILE A 84 -10.64 -0.82 -11.56
N GLY A 85 -9.82 0.10 -12.09
CA GLY A 85 -8.75 -0.20 -13.04
C GLY A 85 -7.54 -0.83 -12.35
N ALA A 86 -7.64 -2.10 -11.94
CA ALA A 86 -6.52 -2.86 -11.40
C ALA A 86 -5.33 -2.86 -12.38
N LYS A 87 -4.14 -2.51 -11.90
CA LYS A 87 -2.94 -2.33 -12.73
C LYS A 87 -1.72 -2.83 -11.96
N VAL A 88 -0.90 -3.69 -12.57
CA VAL A 88 0.34 -4.20 -11.95
C VAL A 88 1.26 -3.07 -11.53
N ASP A 89 1.74 -2.28 -12.49
CA ASP A 89 2.59 -1.13 -12.25
C ASP A 89 1.75 0.15 -12.10
N PHE A 90 1.50 0.56 -10.86
CA PHE A 90 0.67 1.71 -10.53
C PHE A 90 1.48 2.95 -10.14
N TYR A 91 2.44 3.32 -10.99
CA TYR A 91 3.26 4.52 -10.80
C TYR A 91 2.45 5.82 -10.70
N GLU A 92 1.22 5.88 -11.26
CA GLU A 92 0.36 7.06 -11.19
C GLU A 92 0.01 7.44 -9.75
N TYR A 93 0.04 6.49 -8.83
CA TYR A 93 -0.15 6.75 -7.41
C TYR A 93 0.85 7.81 -6.90
N LEU A 94 2.13 7.67 -7.24
CA LEU A 94 3.16 8.62 -6.83
C LEU A 94 3.07 9.96 -7.55
N ILE A 95 2.49 10.01 -8.76
CA ILE A 95 2.16 11.28 -9.43
C ILE A 95 1.14 12.05 -8.59
N VAL A 96 0.09 11.39 -8.13
CA VAL A 96 -0.96 12.00 -7.31
C VAL A 96 -0.38 12.49 -5.99
N VAL A 97 0.51 11.71 -5.34
CA VAL A 97 1.20 12.13 -4.12
C VAL A 97 2.02 13.40 -4.36
N ALA A 98 2.86 13.41 -5.40
CA ALA A 98 3.68 14.57 -5.75
C ALA A 98 2.83 15.82 -6.06
N ASN A 99 1.73 15.65 -6.80
CA ASN A 99 0.83 16.74 -7.16
C ASN A 99 0.05 17.27 -5.95
N SER A 100 -0.40 16.41 -5.05
CA SER A 100 -1.10 16.80 -3.83
C SER A 100 -0.20 17.62 -2.90
N LEU A 101 1.05 17.18 -2.70
CA LEU A 101 2.04 17.94 -1.93
C LEU A 101 2.31 19.31 -2.57
N ARG A 102 2.48 19.34 -3.90
CA ARG A 102 2.75 20.59 -4.63
C ARG A 102 1.57 21.55 -4.60
N PHE A 103 0.36 21.03 -4.73
CA PHE A 103 -0.88 21.82 -4.64
C PHE A 103 -1.04 22.42 -3.24
N PHE A 104 -0.78 21.63 -2.19
CA PHE A 104 -0.87 22.10 -0.82
C PHE A 104 0.21 23.15 -0.49
N ASN A 105 1.47 22.87 -0.84
CA ASN A 105 2.58 23.78 -0.63
C ASN A 105 3.74 23.50 -1.61
N PRO A 106 3.96 24.36 -2.62
CA PRO A 106 5.03 24.15 -3.61
C PRO A 106 6.43 24.03 -2.99
N LYS A 107 6.74 24.82 -1.95
CA LYS A 107 8.04 24.77 -1.29
C LYS A 107 8.27 23.45 -0.55
N CYS A 108 7.21 22.89 0.06
CA CYS A 108 7.24 21.56 0.65
C CYS A 108 7.60 20.51 -0.41
N ALA A 109 6.86 20.48 -1.52
CA ALA A 109 7.10 19.58 -2.64
C ALA A 109 8.52 19.71 -3.24
N ASP A 110 9.01 20.94 -3.43
CA ASP A 110 10.35 21.19 -3.95
C ASP A 110 11.44 20.70 -2.99
N ASN A 111 11.23 20.87 -1.68
CA ASN A 111 12.16 20.37 -0.68
C ASN A 111 12.14 18.83 -0.59
N VAL A 112 10.98 18.19 -0.77
CA VAL A 112 10.92 16.72 -0.90
C VAL A 112 11.73 16.26 -2.11
N GLY A 113 11.51 16.89 -3.27
CA GLY A 113 12.29 16.59 -4.48
C GLY A 113 13.80 16.72 -4.29
N LYS A 114 14.26 17.84 -3.71
CA LYS A 114 15.69 18.06 -3.42
C LYS A 114 16.26 17.02 -2.46
N ALA A 115 15.50 16.64 -1.44
CA ALA A 115 15.92 15.64 -0.47
C ALA A 115 16.09 14.27 -1.12
N PHE A 116 15.13 13.82 -1.94
CA PHE A 116 15.24 12.53 -2.65
C PHE A 116 16.38 12.52 -3.69
N ASP A 117 16.59 13.64 -4.40
CA ASP A 117 17.75 13.80 -5.29
C ASP A 117 19.08 13.69 -4.52
N GLU A 118 19.18 14.28 -3.32
CA GLU A 118 20.35 14.19 -2.46
C GLU A 118 20.54 12.78 -1.87
N MET A 119 19.46 12.17 -1.40
CA MET A 119 19.44 10.78 -0.92
C MET A 119 19.98 9.85 -1.99
N HIS A 120 19.53 10.00 -3.24
CA HIS A 120 20.01 9.21 -4.37
C HIS A 120 21.52 9.41 -4.60
N LYS A 121 22.01 10.66 -4.61
CA LYS A 121 23.46 10.92 -4.77
C LYS A 121 24.30 10.28 -3.67
N LEU A 122 23.87 10.39 -2.41
CA LEU A 122 24.56 9.77 -1.27
C LEU A 122 24.55 8.24 -1.38
N SER A 123 23.46 7.67 -1.86
CA SER A 123 23.26 6.24 -2.08
C SER A 123 24.35 5.61 -2.97
N LEU A 124 24.87 6.36 -3.94
CA LEU A 124 25.83 5.87 -4.93
C LEU A 124 27.24 5.62 -4.38
N THR A 125 27.59 6.24 -3.24
CA THR A 125 28.95 6.15 -2.68
C THR A 125 28.95 5.49 -1.32
N GLN A 126 30.05 4.84 -0.97
CA GLN A 126 30.20 4.19 0.34
C GLN A 126 30.11 5.19 1.49
N GLU A 127 30.78 6.34 1.37
CA GLU A 127 30.73 7.42 2.36
C GLU A 127 29.33 8.03 2.46
N GLY A 128 28.66 8.25 1.33
CA GLY A 128 27.29 8.76 1.32
C GLY A 128 26.30 7.79 1.98
N ARG A 129 26.45 6.48 1.81
CA ARG A 129 25.63 5.47 2.53
C ARG A 129 25.87 5.48 4.05
N GLN A 130 27.10 5.72 4.49
CA GLN A 130 27.39 5.95 5.91
C GLN A 130 26.74 7.24 6.42
N ASN A 131 26.66 8.28 5.59
CA ASN A 131 25.95 9.51 5.93
C ASN A 131 24.44 9.27 6.04
N LEU A 132 23.83 8.54 5.09
CA LEU A 132 22.42 8.14 5.16
C LEU A 132 22.11 7.37 6.45
N THR A 133 23.03 6.50 6.88
CA THR A 133 22.89 5.78 8.16
C THR A 133 22.75 6.72 9.34
N LYS A 134 23.57 7.77 9.40
CA LYS A 134 23.51 8.76 10.49
C LYS A 134 22.25 9.61 10.41
N ILE A 135 21.88 10.07 9.21
CA ILE A 135 20.73 10.95 9.00
C ILE A 135 19.42 10.22 9.36
N PHE A 136 19.25 8.99 8.87
CA PHE A 136 18.00 8.25 9.03
C PHE A 136 18.00 7.25 10.19
N THR A 137 19.11 7.15 10.95
CA THR A 137 19.27 6.14 12.00
C THR A 137 18.96 4.73 11.44
N LEU A 138 19.68 4.34 10.39
CA LEU A 138 19.39 3.11 9.63
C LEU A 138 19.73 1.85 10.42
N LYS A 139 18.90 0.82 10.26
CA LYS A 139 19.17 -0.53 10.77
C LYS A 139 18.85 -1.60 9.72
N PRO A 140 19.82 -2.46 9.35
CA PRO A 140 21.22 -2.45 9.78
C PRO A 140 21.98 -1.23 9.23
N GLU A 141 22.99 -0.78 9.97
CA GLU A 141 23.86 0.31 9.55
C GLU A 141 24.59 0.01 8.23
N TRP A 142 24.59 0.97 7.31
CA TRP A 142 25.40 0.91 6.10
C TRP A 142 26.81 1.43 6.40
N THR A 143 27.70 0.49 6.69
CA THR A 143 29.11 0.74 7.00
C THR A 143 29.98 0.54 5.77
N ALA A 144 31.26 0.88 5.90
CA ALA A 144 32.30 0.60 4.90
C ALA A 144 32.44 -0.89 4.52
N ARG A 145 31.97 -1.80 5.37
CA ARG A 145 32.03 -3.25 5.17
C ARG A 145 30.68 -3.87 4.80
N SER A 146 29.62 -3.07 4.76
CA SER A 146 28.29 -3.58 4.47
C SER A 146 28.14 -3.85 2.97
N THR A 147 27.73 -5.06 2.62
CA THR A 147 27.28 -5.38 1.26
C THR A 147 25.81 -5.00 1.15
N ILE A 148 25.52 -3.94 0.39
CA ILE A 148 24.15 -3.44 0.21
C ILE A 148 23.67 -3.85 -1.17
N THR A 149 22.57 -4.56 -1.22
CA THR A 149 21.96 -4.99 -2.47
C THR A 149 21.08 -3.89 -3.05
N ASP A 150 20.80 -3.94 -4.36
CA ASP A 150 19.87 -3.01 -4.99
C ASP A 150 18.47 -3.11 -4.35
N ILE A 151 18.06 -4.30 -3.92
CA ILE A 151 16.76 -4.51 -3.29
C ILE A 151 16.68 -3.91 -1.87
N ASP A 152 17.79 -3.89 -1.11
CA ASP A 152 17.87 -3.17 0.16
C ASP A 152 17.76 -1.65 -0.06
N MET A 153 18.39 -1.13 -1.13
CA MET A 153 18.25 0.27 -1.50
C MET A 153 16.81 0.60 -1.90
N GLN A 154 16.20 -0.20 -2.77
CA GLN A 154 14.80 -0.06 -3.21
C GLN A 154 13.83 -0.07 -2.02
N ASN A 155 14.04 -0.99 -1.08
CA ASN A 155 13.27 -1.09 0.17
C ASN A 155 13.42 0.18 1.03
N PHE A 156 14.64 0.68 1.21
CA PHE A 156 14.88 1.93 1.93
C PHE A 156 14.12 3.10 1.31
N PHE A 157 14.26 3.32 -0.01
CA PHE A 157 13.54 4.43 -0.68
C PHE A 157 12.03 4.25 -0.60
N SER A 158 11.52 3.01 -0.74
CA SER A 158 10.10 2.69 -0.58
C SER A 158 9.56 3.04 0.80
N ASN A 159 10.30 2.71 1.86
CA ASN A 159 9.92 3.08 3.22
C ASN A 159 9.85 4.60 3.39
N ILE A 160 10.82 5.34 2.83
CA ILE A 160 10.87 6.78 3.01
C ILE A 160 9.77 7.51 2.22
N TYR A 161 9.52 7.17 0.94
CA TYR A 161 8.41 7.81 0.22
C TYR A 161 7.04 7.34 0.73
N GLY A 162 6.97 6.14 1.33
CA GLY A 162 5.76 5.61 1.98
C GLY A 162 5.17 6.54 3.05
N ASN A 163 6.03 7.27 3.76
CA ASN A 163 5.61 8.30 4.71
C ASN A 163 4.75 9.40 4.05
N PHE A 164 5.13 9.83 2.85
CA PHE A 164 4.38 10.84 2.09
C PHE A 164 3.14 10.26 1.41
N GLN A 165 3.20 9.00 0.97
CA GLN A 165 2.03 8.28 0.46
C GLN A 165 0.92 8.22 1.52
N GLY A 166 1.25 7.80 2.74
CA GLY A 166 0.30 7.77 3.85
C GLY A 166 -0.26 9.15 4.19
N ALA A 167 0.61 10.17 4.22
CA ALA A 167 0.19 11.54 4.53
C ALA A 167 -0.79 12.13 3.51
N VAL A 168 -0.62 11.80 2.23
CA VAL A 168 -1.57 12.20 1.18
C VAL A 168 -2.84 11.36 1.22
N GLN A 169 -2.72 10.04 1.40
CA GLN A 169 -3.85 9.11 1.37
C GLN A 169 -4.88 9.40 2.46
N TYR A 170 -4.42 9.72 3.68
CA TYR A 170 -5.27 9.99 4.84
C TYR A 170 -5.35 11.48 5.18
N ASN A 171 -5.07 12.36 4.20
CA ASN A 171 -5.07 13.79 4.43
C ASN A 171 -6.47 14.30 4.84
N ASN A 172 -6.54 15.01 5.96
CA ASN A 172 -7.78 15.49 6.58
C ASN A 172 -8.79 14.39 6.93
N ASP A 173 -8.35 13.13 7.07
CA ASP A 173 -9.18 12.10 7.69
C ASP A 173 -9.43 12.48 9.15
N ASN A 174 -10.71 12.55 9.53
CA ASN A 174 -11.16 13.00 10.84
C ASN A 174 -11.43 11.85 11.81
N SER A 175 -10.91 10.65 11.52
CA SER A 175 -11.11 9.44 12.32
C SER A 175 -9.79 8.93 12.94
N GLY A 176 -9.91 8.21 14.06
CA GLY A 176 -8.78 7.54 14.72
C GLY A 176 -7.59 8.46 15.01
N LYS A 177 -6.38 7.96 14.75
CA LYS A 177 -5.14 8.76 14.89
C LYS A 177 -5.04 9.88 13.86
N HIS A 178 -5.63 9.72 12.68
CA HIS A 178 -5.55 10.72 11.61
C HIS A 178 -6.32 12.00 11.93
N ALA A 179 -7.32 11.92 12.82
CA ALA A 179 -8.04 13.09 13.32
C ALA A 179 -7.13 14.16 13.97
N ILE A 180 -5.94 13.78 14.42
CA ILE A 180 -5.00 14.65 15.14
C ILE A 180 -3.64 14.83 14.45
N GLY A 181 -3.42 14.21 13.28
CA GLY A 181 -2.16 14.37 12.56
C GLY A 181 -1.90 13.34 11.46
N GLY A 182 -0.65 13.28 11.01
CA GLY A 182 -0.21 12.35 9.97
C GLY A 182 -0.67 12.73 8.57
N GLY A 183 -1.15 13.96 8.35
CA GLY A 183 -1.60 14.45 7.06
C GLY A 183 -0.54 15.30 6.33
N ILE A 184 -0.91 15.84 5.15
CA ILE A 184 -0.02 16.68 4.33
C ILE A 184 0.46 17.90 5.12
N ASN A 185 -0.42 18.51 5.90
CA ASN A 185 -0.08 19.67 6.72
C ASN A 185 1.09 19.37 7.68
N ASP A 186 1.10 18.19 8.29
CA ASP A 186 2.12 17.83 9.29
C ASP A 186 3.46 17.53 8.65
N VAL A 187 3.49 16.71 7.59
CA VAL A 187 4.74 16.44 6.88
C VAL A 187 5.31 17.71 6.24
N CYS A 188 4.45 18.61 5.75
CA CYS A 188 4.92 19.86 5.16
C CYS A 188 5.46 20.87 6.18
N LYS A 189 5.02 20.85 7.45
CA LYS A 189 5.63 21.67 8.52
C LYS A 189 7.12 21.34 8.68
N TYR A 190 7.47 20.06 8.66
CA TYR A 190 8.87 19.62 8.68
C TYR A 190 9.58 20.04 7.40
N MET A 191 9.00 19.76 6.22
CA MET A 191 9.68 20.01 4.95
C MET A 191 9.96 21.49 4.66
N VAL A 192 9.22 22.44 5.23
CA VAL A 192 9.48 23.89 5.06
C VAL A 192 10.35 24.49 6.16
N ASN A 193 10.84 23.69 7.12
CA ASN A 193 11.74 24.13 8.17
C ASN A 193 13.12 24.49 7.59
N ASN A 194 13.48 25.78 7.61
CA ASN A 194 14.75 26.26 7.07
C ASN A 194 15.93 26.12 8.06
N ALA A 195 15.69 25.66 9.29
CA ALA A 195 16.76 25.41 10.25
C ALA A 195 17.57 24.13 9.96
N LYS A 196 17.06 23.29 9.05
CA LYS A 196 17.64 22.01 8.63
C LYS A 196 17.70 21.91 7.11
N THR A 197 18.54 21.03 6.61
CA THR A 197 18.59 20.68 5.18
C THR A 197 17.33 19.90 4.78
N PRO A 198 16.96 19.89 3.48
CA PRO A 198 15.81 19.11 3.03
C PRO A 198 15.90 17.61 3.37
N ILE A 199 17.09 17.00 3.30
CA ILE A 199 17.27 15.58 3.65
C ILE A 199 17.08 15.31 5.15
N GLU A 200 17.56 16.20 6.02
CA GLU A 200 17.29 16.12 7.46
C GLU A 200 15.80 16.31 7.77
N ASN A 201 15.09 17.16 7.03
CA ASN A 201 13.64 17.31 7.17
C ASN A 201 12.89 16.03 6.76
N VAL A 202 13.34 15.30 5.74
CA VAL A 202 12.75 14.00 5.38
C VAL A 202 13.01 12.96 6.49
N ALA A 203 14.18 12.98 7.13
CA ALA A 203 14.46 12.13 8.28
C ALA A 203 13.55 12.47 9.49
N ASP A 204 13.30 13.75 9.74
CA ASP A 204 12.34 14.18 10.76
C ASP A 204 10.91 13.73 10.44
N VAL A 205 10.48 13.79 9.17
CA VAL A 205 9.17 13.25 8.73
C VAL A 205 9.09 11.76 9.01
N ASN A 206 10.14 11.01 8.69
CA ASN A 206 10.19 9.58 8.94
C ASN A 206 10.09 9.25 10.46
N ALA A 207 10.83 9.98 11.30
CA ALA A 207 10.73 9.82 12.75
C ALA A 207 9.36 10.23 13.30
N TYR A 208 8.76 11.30 12.76
CA TYR A 208 7.41 11.76 13.11
C TYR A 208 6.35 10.71 12.78
N ILE A 209 6.36 10.16 11.56
CA ILE A 209 5.37 9.17 11.14
C ILE A 209 5.51 7.87 11.95
N ALA A 210 6.74 7.40 12.19
CA ALA A 210 6.96 6.26 13.08
C ALA A 210 6.42 6.52 14.50
N THR A 211 6.71 7.69 15.06
CA THR A 211 6.19 8.08 16.40
C THR A 211 4.67 8.20 16.41
N PHE A 212 4.06 8.68 15.32
CA PHE A 212 2.61 8.76 15.17
C PHE A 212 1.95 7.37 15.23
N TRP A 213 2.55 6.37 14.59
CA TRP A 213 2.02 5.00 14.56
C TRP A 213 2.36 4.19 15.82
N ASP A 214 3.60 4.24 16.28
CA ASP A 214 4.11 3.34 17.32
C ASP A 214 4.28 4.02 18.69
N GLY A 215 4.14 5.35 18.74
CA GLY A 215 4.34 6.16 19.95
C GLY A 215 5.81 6.50 20.22
N TYR A 216 6.74 5.95 19.47
CA TYR A 216 8.19 6.23 19.57
C TYR A 216 8.88 5.99 18.23
N PHE A 217 10.08 6.55 18.06
CA PHE A 217 10.99 6.24 16.96
C PHE A 217 12.30 5.69 17.52
N ASN A 218 12.72 4.53 17.05
CA ASN A 218 13.97 3.89 17.46
C ASN A 218 15.01 3.90 16.33
N TYR A 219 14.62 3.43 15.15
CA TYR A 219 15.48 3.36 13.97
C TYR A 219 14.63 3.22 12.70
N THR A 220 15.24 3.40 11.54
CA THR A 220 14.63 3.11 10.24
C THR A 220 15.09 1.73 9.76
N ASP A 221 14.18 0.77 9.69
CA ASP A 221 14.52 -0.52 9.08
C ASP A 221 14.71 -0.35 7.57
N ASN A 222 15.82 -0.86 7.07
CA ASN A 222 16.20 -0.74 5.67
C ASN A 222 16.66 -2.08 5.08
N ARG A 223 16.36 -3.21 5.73
CA ARG A 223 16.72 -4.53 5.24
C ARG A 223 15.53 -5.18 4.58
N TYR A 224 15.62 -5.43 3.28
CA TYR A 224 14.54 -6.06 2.53
C TYR A 224 14.12 -7.41 3.13
N GLN A 225 15.10 -8.20 3.59
CA GLN A 225 14.81 -9.50 4.20
C GLN A 225 13.91 -9.40 5.45
N ASN A 226 14.00 -8.34 6.25
CA ASN A 226 13.14 -8.18 7.42
C ASN A 226 11.67 -7.98 6.99
N TYR A 227 11.43 -7.28 5.89
CA TYR A 227 10.10 -7.12 5.31
C TYR A 227 9.55 -8.45 4.76
N VAL A 228 10.39 -9.22 4.05
CA VAL A 228 10.02 -10.55 3.56
C VAL A 228 9.72 -11.51 4.72
N ASP A 229 10.52 -11.49 5.78
CA ASP A 229 10.33 -12.35 6.95
C ASP A 229 9.04 -12.01 7.70
N TYR A 230 8.71 -10.72 7.82
CA TYR A 230 7.41 -10.26 8.32
C TYR A 230 6.26 -10.83 7.47
N LEU A 231 6.38 -10.78 6.14
CA LEU A 231 5.37 -11.34 5.25
C LEU A 231 5.33 -12.87 5.29
N LYS A 232 6.42 -13.56 5.62
CA LYS A 232 6.47 -15.03 5.72
C LYS A 232 5.87 -15.60 7.00
N ASP A 233 5.57 -14.76 8.00
CA ASP A 233 4.86 -15.23 9.18
C ASP A 233 3.42 -15.60 8.82
N ILE A 234 3.18 -16.90 8.67
CA ILE A 234 1.87 -17.46 8.33
C ILE A 234 0.93 -17.52 9.55
N THR A 235 1.44 -17.34 10.76
CA THR A 235 0.68 -17.49 12.02
C THR A 235 0.22 -16.16 12.61
N ALA A 236 0.80 -15.05 12.15
CA ALA A 236 0.50 -13.72 12.64
C ALA A 236 -0.92 -13.21 12.35
N MET A 237 -1.68 -13.88 11.47
CA MET A 237 -3.02 -13.41 11.05
C MET A 237 -2.99 -11.96 10.56
N SER A 238 -1.96 -11.64 9.77
CA SER A 238 -1.59 -10.28 9.35
C SER A 238 -2.43 -9.79 8.18
N ALA A 239 -3.14 -8.67 8.38
CA ALA A 239 -3.84 -7.96 7.30
C ALA A 239 -2.89 -7.54 6.18
N SER A 240 -1.64 -7.17 6.50
CA SER A 240 -0.62 -6.83 5.52
C SER A 240 -0.28 -8.03 4.64
N ARG A 241 -0.10 -9.23 5.23
CA ARG A 241 0.16 -10.44 4.45
C ARG A 241 -1.02 -10.77 3.52
N SER A 242 -2.26 -10.69 4.03
CA SER A 242 -3.47 -10.89 3.22
C SER A 242 -3.54 -9.92 2.04
N TRP A 243 -3.30 -8.63 2.28
CA TRP A 243 -3.33 -7.61 1.23
C TRP A 243 -2.20 -7.79 0.21
N THR A 244 -0.97 -8.08 0.66
CA THR A 244 0.14 -8.38 -0.25
C THR A 244 -0.19 -9.62 -1.10
N TYR A 245 -0.82 -10.65 -0.55
CA TYR A 245 -1.25 -11.80 -1.34
C TYR A 245 -2.25 -11.40 -2.43
N GLN A 246 -3.28 -10.62 -2.11
CA GLN A 246 -4.27 -10.18 -3.10
C GLN A 246 -3.66 -9.31 -4.21
N THR A 247 -2.73 -8.42 -3.87
CA THR A 247 -2.00 -7.62 -4.87
C THR A 247 -1.12 -8.51 -5.76
N CYS A 248 -0.47 -9.53 -5.20
CA CYS A 248 0.31 -10.51 -5.96
C CYS A 248 -0.54 -11.49 -6.81
N ASN A 249 -1.79 -11.76 -6.42
CA ASN A 249 -2.64 -12.80 -7.00
C ASN A 249 -3.82 -12.29 -7.84
N GLU A 250 -4.22 -11.02 -7.70
CA GLU A 250 -5.38 -10.48 -8.43
C GLU A 250 -5.17 -9.06 -8.96
N PHE A 251 -4.59 -8.14 -8.18
CA PHE A 251 -4.78 -6.71 -8.48
C PHE A 251 -3.55 -5.93 -8.92
N GLY A 252 -2.35 -6.36 -8.53
CA GLY A 252 -1.18 -5.50 -8.60
C GLY A 252 -1.31 -4.33 -7.63
N PHE A 253 -1.44 -3.10 -8.16
CA PHE A 253 -1.35 -1.85 -7.40
C PHE A 253 0.04 -1.59 -6.81
N PHE A 254 1.09 -2.04 -7.49
CA PHE A 254 2.44 -1.78 -7.03
C PHE A 254 2.82 -0.34 -7.34
N GLN A 255 3.04 0.42 -6.28
CA GLN A 255 3.26 1.88 -6.33
C GLN A 255 4.74 2.15 -6.63
N SER A 256 5.14 1.84 -7.86
CA SER A 256 6.51 1.96 -8.33
C SER A 256 6.87 3.41 -8.71
N THR A 257 8.16 3.61 -8.98
CA THR A 257 8.72 4.84 -9.53
C THR A 257 9.07 4.72 -11.02
N ASP A 258 8.51 3.73 -11.73
CA ASP A 258 8.85 3.40 -13.14
C ASP A 258 8.38 4.45 -14.16
N ILE A 259 7.60 5.45 -13.75
CA ILE A 259 7.30 6.63 -14.56
C ILE A 259 8.57 7.39 -15.01
N GLY A 260 9.71 7.13 -14.37
CA GLY A 260 10.97 7.84 -14.57
C GLY A 260 11.14 8.98 -13.58
N LYS A 261 11.86 10.04 -13.97
CA LYS A 261 12.23 11.12 -13.03
C LYS A 261 11.00 11.85 -12.50
N ASN A 262 10.65 11.56 -11.25
CA ASN A 262 9.59 12.23 -10.49
C ASN A 262 10.17 12.82 -9.18
N MET A 263 9.31 13.36 -8.31
CA MET A 263 9.70 13.95 -7.01
C MET A 263 10.51 12.98 -6.12
N PHE A 264 10.24 11.68 -6.21
CA PHE A 264 10.89 10.62 -5.44
C PHE A 264 12.04 9.94 -6.21
N GLY A 265 12.36 10.41 -7.42
CA GLY A 265 13.35 9.79 -8.30
C GLY A 265 12.81 8.53 -8.98
N ALA A 266 13.71 7.62 -9.36
CA ALA A 266 13.38 6.28 -9.88
C ALA A 266 14.06 5.12 -9.09
N PRO A 267 14.05 5.14 -7.74
CA PRO A 267 14.79 4.15 -6.95
C PRO A 267 14.08 2.81 -6.80
N THR A 268 12.78 2.72 -7.05
CA THR A 268 11.95 1.54 -6.73
C THR A 268 11.15 1.10 -7.97
N PRO A 269 11.65 0.13 -8.75
CA PRO A 269 10.95 -0.38 -9.93
C PRO A 269 9.84 -1.36 -9.55
N VAL A 270 8.89 -1.64 -10.45
CA VAL A 270 7.80 -2.59 -10.22
C VAL A 270 8.31 -3.99 -9.86
N ASN A 271 9.48 -4.37 -10.38
CA ASN A 271 10.12 -5.66 -10.08
C ASN A 271 10.43 -5.84 -8.59
N PHE A 272 10.68 -4.75 -7.83
CA PHE A 272 10.82 -4.82 -6.36
C PHE A 272 9.63 -5.52 -5.70
N PHE A 273 8.42 -5.15 -6.13
CA PHE A 273 7.17 -5.69 -5.57
C PHE A 273 6.90 -7.11 -6.08
N ILE A 274 7.20 -7.39 -7.35
CA ILE A 274 7.06 -8.75 -7.91
C ILE A 274 8.05 -9.72 -7.25
N ASP A 275 9.29 -9.29 -6.99
CA ASP A 275 10.26 -10.06 -6.24
C ASP A 275 9.78 -10.31 -4.80
N THR A 276 9.16 -9.29 -4.16
CA THR A 276 8.49 -9.46 -2.86
C THR A 276 7.42 -10.54 -2.90
N CYS A 277 6.58 -10.58 -3.95
CA CYS A 277 5.58 -11.63 -4.12
C CYS A 277 6.21 -13.02 -4.18
N ARG A 278 7.25 -13.18 -5.02
CA ARG A 278 7.98 -14.45 -5.16
C ARG A 278 8.60 -14.89 -3.85
N ASP A 279 9.26 -13.97 -3.17
CA ASP A 279 10.02 -14.28 -1.97
C ASP A 279 9.10 -14.57 -0.78
N ALA A 280 7.93 -13.92 -0.68
CA ALA A 280 6.97 -14.09 0.42
C ALA A 280 5.98 -15.25 0.21
N PHE A 281 5.62 -15.59 -1.03
CA PHE A 281 4.56 -16.57 -1.31
C PHE A 281 5.02 -17.79 -2.11
N GLY A 282 6.21 -17.74 -2.72
CA GLY A 282 6.83 -18.88 -3.39
C GLY A 282 7.15 -18.64 -4.88
N PRO A 283 7.87 -19.59 -5.51
CA PRO A 283 8.45 -19.41 -6.84
C PRO A 283 7.42 -19.28 -7.98
N THR A 284 6.15 -19.57 -7.74
CA THR A 284 5.06 -19.44 -8.72
C THR A 284 4.75 -18.00 -9.07
N PHE A 285 4.99 -17.05 -8.16
CA PHE A 285 4.74 -15.62 -8.33
C PHE A 285 5.83 -14.96 -9.19
N THR A 286 5.97 -15.46 -10.42
CA THR A 286 6.82 -14.87 -11.45
C THR A 286 6.19 -13.58 -12.00
N PRO A 287 6.96 -12.71 -12.69
CA PRO A 287 6.36 -11.56 -13.38
C PRO A 287 5.21 -11.98 -14.29
N LYS A 288 5.40 -13.03 -15.09
CA LYS A 288 4.36 -13.57 -15.98
C LYS A 288 3.07 -13.90 -15.21
N PHE A 289 3.18 -14.63 -14.10
CA PHE A 289 2.03 -14.99 -13.28
C PHE A 289 1.27 -13.77 -12.78
N VAL A 290 1.97 -12.77 -12.22
CA VAL A 290 1.34 -11.56 -11.67
C VAL A 290 0.60 -10.77 -12.75
N TYR A 291 1.20 -10.60 -13.93
CA TYR A 291 0.54 -9.91 -15.05
C TYR A 291 -0.67 -10.68 -15.58
N GLU A 292 -0.57 -12.01 -15.75
CA GLU A 292 -1.70 -12.85 -16.18
C GLU A 292 -2.83 -12.86 -15.15
N ALA A 293 -2.50 -12.88 -13.87
CA ALA A 293 -3.46 -12.80 -12.78
C ALA A 293 -4.20 -11.44 -12.77
N ASN A 294 -3.48 -10.34 -12.96
CA ASN A 294 -4.07 -9.01 -13.07
C ASN A 294 -4.97 -8.87 -14.30
N GLU A 295 -4.52 -9.35 -15.46
CA GLU A 295 -5.31 -9.36 -16.70
C GLU A 295 -6.57 -10.22 -16.54
N LYS A 296 -6.48 -11.37 -15.87
CA LYS A 296 -7.65 -12.22 -15.58
C LYS A 296 -8.67 -11.47 -14.71
N SER A 297 -8.23 -10.77 -13.68
CA SER A 297 -9.11 -9.93 -12.85
C SER A 297 -9.76 -8.82 -13.67
N HIS A 298 -8.97 -8.12 -14.48
CA HIS A 298 -9.45 -7.04 -15.35
C HIS A 298 -10.51 -7.54 -16.35
N ASN A 299 -10.26 -8.68 -17.00
CA ASN A 299 -11.19 -9.29 -17.95
C ASN A 299 -12.47 -9.81 -17.28
N TYR A 300 -12.39 -10.26 -16.03
CA TYR A 300 -13.55 -10.74 -15.29
C TYR A 300 -14.43 -9.58 -14.82
N TYR A 301 -13.84 -8.57 -14.17
CA TYR A 301 -14.59 -7.45 -13.58
C TYR A 301 -14.94 -6.35 -14.57
N GLY A 302 -14.16 -6.20 -15.63
CA GLY A 302 -14.19 -5.06 -16.54
C GLY A 302 -13.30 -3.91 -16.05
N GLY A 303 -13.05 -2.96 -16.96
CA GLY A 303 -12.34 -1.71 -16.67
C GLY A 303 -13.27 -0.59 -16.19
N VAL A 304 -12.68 0.58 -15.95
CA VAL A 304 -13.38 1.81 -15.49
C VAL A 304 -14.54 2.19 -16.43
N GLU A 305 -14.39 1.90 -17.72
CA GLU A 305 -15.39 2.13 -18.79
C GLU A 305 -16.77 1.49 -18.50
N TYR A 306 -16.82 0.45 -17.66
CA TYR A 306 -18.05 -0.27 -17.34
C TYR A 306 -18.90 0.39 -16.23
N TYR A 307 -18.37 1.40 -15.52
CA TYR A 307 -18.97 1.97 -14.32
C TYR A 307 -19.28 3.47 -14.41
N HIS A 308 -19.70 3.93 -15.59
CA HIS A 308 -20.13 5.32 -15.84
C HIS A 308 -21.57 5.60 -15.42
#